data_AF-A0A2G7GD14-F1
#
_entry.id   AF-A0A2G7GD14-F1
#
_cell.length_a   1.000
_cell.length_b   1.000
_cell.length_c   1.000
_cell.angle_alpha   90.00
_cell.angle_beta   90.00
_cell.angle_gamma   90.00
#
_symmetry.space_group_name_H-M   'P 1'
#
loop_
_entity.id
_entity.type
_entity.pdbx_description
1 polymer ?
#
loop_
_entity_poly.entity_id
_entity_poly.type
_entity_poly.pdbx_seq_one_letter_code
_entity_poly.pdbx_strand_id
1 'polypeptide(L)'
;MRSLVIHTYLKIPLQLFSLCTTLREGCANVVCFQKILQLKSFSPMLTITEKIPIITFTYEGRMTMDDANQYISKLEELITQKEPFAILAIAHEDNSKNREKGVNSTIGKWIKYNKPQLTKFCFGYATVTTSTVFALYKPMTKLIGTKMMGCPCDVFVSVEEAIAWLEQQKSHVYATLQ
;
A
#
# COMPACT_ATOMS: atom_id res chain seq x y z
N MET A 1 45.18 -13.69 51.90
CA MET A 1 45.03 -12.26 51.54
C MET A 1 43.66 -12.10 50.89
N ARG A 2 42.65 -11.67 51.65
CA ARG A 2 41.97 -10.34 51.57
C ARG A 2 41.27 -10.13 50.21
N SER A 3 39.93 -10.28 50.17
CA SER A 3 38.91 -9.21 50.11
C SER A 3 38.75 -8.60 48.70
N LEU A 4 37.59 -8.23 48.16
CA LEU A 4 36.28 -7.90 48.72
C LEU A 4 35.22 -7.96 47.59
N VAL A 5 33.98 -8.29 47.97
CA VAL A 5 32.72 -8.18 47.21
C VAL A 5 32.30 -6.71 47.08
N ILE A 6 31.70 -6.28 45.95
CA ILE A 6 30.58 -5.30 45.92
C ILE A 6 29.63 -5.60 44.72
N HIS A 7 28.37 -5.88 45.05
CA HIS A 7 27.18 -5.80 44.21
C HIS A 7 26.77 -4.36 43.93
N THR A 8 26.15 -4.06 42.78
CA THR A 8 25.02 -3.12 42.77
C THR A 8 24.00 -3.42 41.68
N TYR A 9 22.75 -3.57 42.13
CA TYR A 9 21.50 -3.75 41.40
C TYR A 9 20.88 -2.40 41.01
N LEU A 10 20.15 -2.36 39.89
CA LEU A 10 19.02 -1.44 39.66
C LEU A 10 17.85 -2.32 39.13
N LYS A 11 16.99 -2.90 39.97
CA LYS A 11 15.73 -2.38 40.55
C LYS A 11 14.81 -1.67 39.53
N ILE A 12 13.81 -2.41 39.02
CA ILE A 12 12.42 -1.95 38.91
C ILE A 12 11.50 -3.10 39.39
N PRO A 13 10.56 -2.87 40.34
CA PRO A 13 9.73 -3.91 40.98
C PRO A 13 8.26 -3.90 40.50
N LEU A 14 7.45 -4.76 41.16
CA LEU A 14 5.98 -4.95 41.14
C LEU A 14 5.50 -6.09 40.22
N GLN A 15 5.22 -7.32 40.68
CA GLN A 15 4.23 -7.75 41.71
C GLN A 15 2.82 -7.19 41.46
N LEU A 16 1.82 -8.09 41.49
CA LEU A 16 0.40 -7.99 41.07
C LEU A 16 0.25 -8.27 39.56
N PHE A 17 -0.04 -9.50 39.12
CA PHE A 17 -1.29 -10.22 39.36
C PHE A 17 -1.03 -11.73 39.53
N SER A 18 -1.07 -12.20 40.76
CA SER A 18 -1.38 -13.60 41.08
C SER A 18 -2.51 -13.56 42.09
N LEU A 19 -3.74 -13.82 41.64
CA LEU A 19 -4.89 -14.32 42.41
C LEU A 19 -6.13 -14.40 41.49
N CYS A 20 -6.19 -15.48 40.72
CA CYS A 20 -7.38 -16.13 40.17
C CYS A 20 -6.83 -17.38 39.47
N THR A 21 -7.05 -18.62 39.89
CA THR A 21 -8.09 -19.20 40.72
C THR A 21 -7.58 -20.55 41.20
N THR A 22 -7.71 -20.82 42.50
CA THR A 22 -7.75 -22.19 42.98
C THR A 22 -9.11 -22.76 42.58
N LEU A 23 -9.15 -23.70 41.65
CA LEU A 23 -10.09 -24.83 41.65
C LEU A 23 -9.79 -25.79 40.50
N ARG A 24 -9.24 -26.94 40.91
CA ARG A 24 -9.37 -28.30 40.36
C ARG A 24 -9.03 -28.55 38.88
N GLU A 25 -7.89 -29.23 38.75
CA GLU A 25 -7.75 -30.55 38.13
C GLU A 25 -8.36 -30.75 36.74
N GLY A 26 -7.47 -30.84 35.74
CA GLY A 26 -7.79 -31.42 34.43
C GLY A 26 -7.17 -30.68 33.26
N CYS A 27 -5.84 -30.48 33.27
CA CYS A 27 -5.11 -29.90 32.16
C CYS A 27 -5.30 -30.70 30.86
N ALA A 28 -6.22 -30.23 30.01
CA ALA A 28 -6.15 -30.38 28.56
C ALA A 28 -4.92 -29.61 28.07
N ASN A 29 -3.78 -30.31 28.02
CA ASN A 29 -2.56 -29.82 27.41
C ASN A 29 -2.75 -29.65 25.88
N VAL A 30 -2.00 -28.70 25.32
CA VAL A 30 -1.78 -28.46 23.87
C VAL A 30 -2.80 -27.58 23.14
N VAL A 31 -3.09 -26.35 23.57
CA VAL A 31 -3.60 -25.32 22.61
C VAL A 31 -3.10 -23.88 22.87
N CYS A 32 -2.78 -23.47 24.10
CA CYS A 32 -2.68 -22.03 24.37
C CYS A 32 -1.32 -21.35 24.09
N PHE A 33 -0.23 -22.07 23.86
CA PHE A 33 1.10 -21.44 23.70
C PHE A 33 1.54 -21.15 22.25
N GLN A 34 0.75 -21.54 21.25
CA GLN A 34 1.09 -21.31 19.84
C GLN A 34 0.60 -19.97 19.28
N LYS A 35 -0.20 -19.21 20.06
CA LYS A 35 -0.98 -18.07 19.52
C LYS A 35 -0.36 -16.67 19.72
N ILE A 36 0.79 -16.57 20.39
CA ILE A 36 1.42 -15.27 20.71
C ILE A 36 2.63 -14.96 19.83
N LEU A 37 3.17 -15.94 19.09
CA LEU A 37 4.30 -15.75 18.16
C LEU A 37 3.91 -15.50 16.69
N GLN A 38 2.61 -15.38 16.38
CA GLN A 38 2.09 -15.13 15.02
C GLN A 38 1.60 -13.68 14.81
N LEU A 39 1.85 -12.77 15.76
CA LEU A 39 1.49 -11.34 15.65
C LEU A 39 2.70 -10.44 15.39
N LYS A 40 3.73 -10.96 14.71
CA LYS A 40 4.71 -10.12 14.02
C LYS A 40 4.30 -9.99 12.56
N SER A 41 3.66 -8.85 12.28
CA SER A 41 3.65 -8.16 10.99
C SER A 41 3.27 -8.99 9.76
N PHE A 42 1.97 -9.24 9.58
CA PHE A 42 1.39 -9.40 8.25
C PHE A 42 0.72 -8.08 7.88
N SER A 43 1.53 -7.03 7.72
CA SER A 43 1.02 -5.80 7.07
C SER A 43 0.84 -6.13 5.59
N PRO A 44 -0.32 -5.88 4.98
CA PRO A 44 -0.50 -6.11 3.55
C PRO A 44 0.45 -5.19 2.78
N MET A 45 1.25 -5.78 1.89
CA MET A 45 2.24 -5.06 1.08
C MET A 45 1.57 -4.08 0.10
N LEU A 46 0.31 -4.33 -0.26
CA LEU A 46 -0.59 -3.38 -0.91
C LEU A 46 -1.72 -2.98 0.06
N THR A 47 -1.80 -1.71 0.41
CA THR A 47 -2.96 -1.16 1.14
C THR A 47 -3.83 -0.34 0.20
N ILE A 48 -5.13 -0.63 0.18
CA ILE A 48 -6.12 0.11 -0.61
C ILE A 48 -6.96 0.98 0.33
N THR A 49 -6.96 2.29 0.12
CA THR A 49 -7.83 3.23 0.85
C THR A 49 -8.78 3.92 -0.13
N GLU A 50 -10.07 3.91 0.19
CA GLU A 50 -11.11 4.47 -0.66
C GLU A 50 -11.58 5.81 -0.12
N LYS A 51 -11.27 6.89 -0.83
CA LYS A 51 -11.86 8.21 -0.60
C LYS A 51 -12.45 8.68 -1.91
N ILE A 52 -13.65 8.17 -2.23
CA ILE A 52 -14.30 8.39 -3.53
C ILE A 52 -14.28 9.89 -3.87
N PRO A 53 -13.76 10.28 -5.04
CA PRO A 53 -13.43 9.43 -6.20
C PRO A 53 -11.93 9.09 -6.34
N ILE A 54 -11.10 9.24 -5.31
CA ILE A 54 -9.67 8.92 -5.33
C ILE A 54 -9.41 7.61 -4.58
N ILE A 55 -8.85 6.63 -5.29
CA ILE A 55 -8.46 5.33 -4.72
C ILE A 55 -6.96 5.32 -4.52
N THR A 56 -6.54 5.05 -3.30
CA THR A 56 -5.13 5.05 -2.92
C THR A 56 -4.58 3.64 -2.85
N PHE A 57 -3.45 3.39 -3.52
CA PHE A 57 -2.67 2.17 -3.44
C PHE A 57 -1.31 2.48 -2.81
N THR A 58 -1.09 2.01 -1.59
CA THR A 58 0.22 2.13 -0.92
C THR A 58 0.99 0.84 -1.11
N TYR A 59 2.21 0.94 -1.65
CA TYR A 59 3.10 -0.18 -1.90
C TYR A 59 4.23 -0.20 -0.88
N GLU A 60 4.17 -1.14 0.05
CA GLU A 60 5.21 -1.41 1.04
C GLU A 60 5.99 -2.66 0.61
N GLY A 61 7.29 -2.54 0.33
CA GLY A 61 8.14 -3.69 0.03
C GLY A 61 7.94 -4.33 -1.34
N ARG A 62 8.06 -5.67 -1.40
CA ARG A 62 8.09 -6.42 -2.67
C ARG A 62 6.69 -6.75 -3.13
N MET A 63 6.30 -6.24 -4.30
CA MET A 63 5.00 -6.56 -4.90
C MET A 63 4.97 -8.01 -5.40
N THR A 64 4.02 -8.79 -4.92
CA THR A 64 3.78 -10.19 -5.30
C THR A 64 2.77 -10.32 -6.43
N MET A 65 2.62 -11.53 -6.99
CA MET A 65 1.54 -11.84 -7.94
C MET A 65 0.14 -11.72 -7.31
N ASP A 66 0.01 -11.96 -6.01
CA ASP A 66 -1.26 -11.79 -5.31
C ASP A 66 -1.64 -10.30 -5.22
N ASP A 67 -0.69 -9.44 -4.86
CA ASP A 67 -0.90 -7.98 -4.87
C ASP A 67 -1.28 -7.47 -6.27
N ALA A 68 -0.69 -8.04 -7.32
CA ALA A 68 -1.03 -7.71 -8.70
C ALA A 68 -2.48 -8.09 -9.04
N ASN A 69 -2.94 -9.25 -8.59
CA ASN A 69 -4.32 -9.68 -8.79
C ASN A 69 -5.29 -8.80 -7.99
N GLN A 70 -4.98 -8.48 -6.73
CA GLN A 70 -5.80 -7.57 -5.92
C GLN A 70 -5.91 -6.18 -6.55
N TYR A 71 -4.79 -5.64 -7.04
CA TYR A 71 -4.76 -4.38 -7.77
C TYR A 71 -5.66 -4.42 -9.02
N ILE A 72 -5.53 -5.47 -9.83
CA ILE A 72 -6.35 -5.66 -11.04
C ILE A 72 -7.84 -5.78 -10.69
N SER A 73 -8.20 -6.61 -9.72
CA SER A 73 -9.59 -6.81 -9.31
C SER A 73 -10.23 -5.50 -8.82
N LYS A 74 -9.48 -4.66 -8.10
CA LYS A 74 -9.99 -3.34 -7.71
C LYS A 74 -10.22 -2.43 -8.91
N LEU A 75 -9.32 -2.42 -9.88
CA LEU A 75 -9.52 -1.62 -11.11
C LEU A 75 -10.70 -2.11 -11.94
N GLU A 76 -10.93 -3.42 -12.00
CA GLU A 76 -12.11 -4.00 -12.66
C GLU A 76 -13.40 -3.53 -11.98
N GLU A 77 -13.46 -3.58 -10.65
CA GLU A 77 -14.60 -3.09 -9.87
C GLU A 77 -14.92 -1.62 -10.19
N LEU A 78 -13.91 -0.75 -10.19
CA LEU A 78 -14.06 0.68 -10.49
C LEU A 78 -14.55 0.93 -11.92
N ILE A 79 -14.04 0.17 -12.89
CA ILE A 79 -14.50 0.26 -14.28
C ILE A 79 -15.95 -0.22 -14.42
N THR A 80 -16.34 -1.29 -13.71
CA THR A 80 -17.70 -1.83 -13.74
C THR A 80 -18.73 -0.87 -13.17
N GLN A 81 -18.35 -0.06 -12.17
CA GLN A 81 -19.22 0.99 -11.61
C GLN A 81 -19.56 2.07 -12.64
N LYS A 82 -18.74 2.25 -13.69
CA LYS A 82 -18.90 3.28 -14.74
C LYS A 82 -18.96 4.71 -14.20
N GLU A 83 -18.35 4.94 -13.03
CA GLU A 83 -18.21 6.26 -12.43
C GLU A 83 -16.77 6.77 -12.59
N PRO A 84 -16.57 8.10 -12.71
CA PRO A 84 -15.22 8.66 -12.78
C PRO A 84 -14.43 8.42 -11.49
N PHE A 85 -13.18 7.96 -11.62
CA PHE A 85 -12.27 7.73 -10.50
C PHE A 85 -10.85 8.20 -10.80
N ALA A 86 -10.03 8.32 -9.76
CA ALA A 86 -8.60 8.57 -9.85
C ALA A 86 -7.82 7.56 -9.03
N ILE A 87 -6.56 7.40 -9.39
CA ILE A 87 -5.60 6.53 -8.73
C ILE A 87 -4.50 7.38 -8.08
N LEU A 88 -4.26 7.15 -6.80
CA LEU A 88 -3.11 7.65 -6.06
C LEU A 88 -2.21 6.47 -5.69
N ALA A 89 -1.05 6.33 -6.31
CA ALA A 89 -0.08 5.28 -6.03
C ALA A 89 1.05 5.82 -5.14
N ILE A 90 1.21 5.31 -3.93
CA ILE A 90 2.25 5.72 -2.98
C ILE A 90 3.33 4.64 -2.92
N ALA A 91 4.55 4.96 -3.35
CA ALA A 91 5.70 4.07 -3.35
C ALA A 91 6.84 4.66 -2.53
N HIS A 92 7.17 4.02 -1.41
CA HIS A 92 8.19 4.50 -0.46
C HIS A 92 9.64 4.27 -0.95
N GLU A 93 9.85 3.38 -1.92
CA GLU A 93 11.13 3.09 -2.55
C GLU A 93 10.96 2.86 -4.07
N ASP A 94 12.05 2.65 -4.81
CA ASP A 94 11.99 2.22 -6.22
C ASP A 94 11.43 0.78 -6.31
N ASN A 95 10.12 0.68 -6.19
CA ASN A 95 9.36 -0.56 -6.28
C ASN A 95 9.34 -1.14 -7.69
N SER A 96 9.97 -0.51 -8.69
CA SER A 96 10.06 -1.09 -10.03
C SER A 96 10.98 -2.31 -10.06
N LYS A 97 12.02 -2.31 -9.22
CA LYS A 97 13.00 -3.40 -9.09
C LYS A 97 12.59 -4.43 -8.04
N ASN A 98 11.72 -4.05 -7.11
CA ASN A 98 11.24 -4.90 -6.04
C ASN A 98 9.89 -5.55 -6.36
N ARG A 99 9.80 -6.29 -7.47
CA ARG A 99 8.57 -7.02 -7.87
C ARG A 99 8.86 -8.47 -8.16
N GLU A 100 7.89 -9.32 -7.88
CA GLU A 100 7.91 -10.70 -8.34
C GLU A 100 7.90 -10.77 -9.87
N LYS A 101 8.59 -11.77 -10.42
CA LYS A 101 8.65 -11.99 -11.86
C LYS A 101 7.25 -12.18 -12.41
N GLY A 102 6.89 -11.38 -13.41
CA GLY A 102 5.56 -11.46 -14.07
C GLY A 102 4.57 -10.39 -13.60
N VAL A 103 4.76 -9.76 -12.44
CA VAL A 103 3.84 -8.71 -11.94
C VAL A 103 3.64 -7.59 -12.96
N ASN A 104 4.74 -7.02 -13.47
CA ASN A 104 4.67 -5.93 -14.45
C ASN A 104 4.02 -6.35 -15.77
N SER A 105 4.28 -7.58 -16.25
CA SER A 105 3.70 -8.05 -17.50
C SER A 105 2.22 -8.39 -17.37
N THR A 106 1.80 -8.93 -16.22
CA THR A 106 0.39 -9.19 -15.89
C THR A 106 -0.40 -7.88 -15.84
N ILE A 107 0.04 -6.92 -15.02
CA ILE A 107 -0.60 -5.60 -14.90
C ILE A 107 -0.58 -4.87 -16.26
N GLY A 108 0.55 -4.86 -16.95
CA GLY A 108 0.69 -4.19 -18.25
C GLY A 108 -0.22 -4.78 -19.33
N LYS A 109 -0.39 -6.11 -19.38
CA LYS A 109 -1.34 -6.77 -20.30
C LYS A 109 -2.78 -6.38 -19.98
N TRP A 110 -3.14 -6.38 -18.70
CA TRP A 110 -4.49 -6.01 -18.28
C TRP A 110 -4.81 -4.54 -18.60
N ILE A 111 -3.88 -3.62 -18.31
CA ILE A 111 -4.02 -2.19 -18.66
C ILE A 111 -4.19 -2.03 -20.18
N LYS A 112 -3.36 -2.71 -20.98
CA LYS A 112 -3.45 -2.65 -22.44
C LYS A 112 -4.82 -3.09 -22.96
N TYR A 113 -5.39 -4.15 -22.39
CA TYR A 113 -6.71 -4.67 -22.78
C TYR A 113 -7.83 -3.71 -22.36
N ASN A 114 -7.76 -3.16 -21.15
CA ASN A 114 -8.80 -2.31 -20.56
C ASN A 114 -8.61 -0.80 -20.80
N LYS A 115 -7.57 -0.41 -21.55
CA LYS A 115 -7.23 0.99 -21.82
C LYS A 115 -8.43 1.85 -22.27
N PRO A 116 -9.34 1.40 -23.17
CA PRO A 116 -10.50 2.22 -23.56
C PRO A 116 -11.40 2.59 -22.38
N GLN A 117 -11.59 1.68 -21.43
CA GLN A 117 -12.40 1.93 -20.24
C GLN A 117 -11.66 2.83 -19.25
N LEU A 118 -10.35 2.60 -19.06
CA LEU A 118 -9.50 3.48 -18.25
C LEU A 118 -9.49 4.91 -18.79
N THR A 119 -9.37 5.11 -20.11
CA THR A 119 -9.48 6.44 -20.73
C THR A 119 -10.81 7.10 -20.47
N LYS A 120 -11.90 6.32 -20.35
CA LYS A 120 -13.25 6.87 -20.15
C LYS A 120 -13.53 7.26 -18.69
N PHE A 121 -13.07 6.44 -17.74
CA PHE A 121 -13.46 6.58 -16.34
C PHE A 121 -12.34 7.05 -15.42
N CYS A 122 -11.08 6.75 -15.74
CA CYS A 122 -9.95 7.24 -14.94
C CYS A 122 -9.63 8.68 -15.34
N PHE A 123 -9.86 9.64 -14.45
CA PHE A 123 -9.55 11.05 -14.71
C PHE A 123 -8.12 11.44 -14.34
N GLY A 124 -7.40 10.60 -13.60
CA GLY A 124 -6.00 10.86 -13.28
C GLY A 124 -5.31 9.73 -12.53
N TYR A 125 -3.99 9.62 -12.75
CA TYR A 125 -3.10 8.71 -12.04
C TYR A 125 -1.92 9.50 -11.47
N ALA A 126 -1.86 9.63 -10.15
CA ALA A 126 -0.75 10.29 -9.47
C ALA A 126 0.13 9.26 -8.76
N THR A 127 1.44 9.32 -8.97
CA THR A 127 2.41 8.51 -8.24
C THR A 127 3.16 9.38 -7.24
N VAL A 128 3.16 9.04 -5.96
CA VAL A 128 3.99 9.66 -4.93
C VAL A 128 5.20 8.77 -4.69
N THR A 129 6.40 9.33 -4.83
CA THR A 129 7.64 8.59 -4.56
C THR A 129 8.75 9.51 -4.04
N THR A 130 9.58 8.96 -3.17
CA THR A 130 10.80 9.59 -2.65
C THR A 130 12.03 9.31 -3.54
N SER A 131 11.86 8.50 -4.61
CA SER A 131 12.95 8.14 -5.50
C SER A 131 13.42 9.31 -6.36
N THR A 132 14.68 9.71 -6.18
CA THR A 132 15.33 10.77 -6.95
C THR A 132 15.43 10.44 -8.44
N VAL A 133 15.48 9.15 -8.80
CA VAL A 133 15.48 8.70 -10.20
C VAL A 133 14.18 9.06 -10.89
N PHE A 134 13.04 8.82 -10.25
CA PHE A 134 11.73 9.18 -10.80
C PHE A 134 11.56 10.69 -10.95
N ALA A 135 12.14 11.47 -10.02
CA ALA A 135 12.15 12.93 -10.12
C ALA A 135 12.94 13.43 -11.34
N LEU A 136 14.12 12.86 -11.61
CA LEU A 136 14.96 13.23 -12.76
C LEU A 136 14.30 12.91 -14.10
N TYR A 137 13.55 11.80 -14.18
CA TYR A 137 12.86 11.37 -15.40
C TYR A 137 11.37 11.73 -15.45
N LYS A 138 10.91 12.63 -14.58
CA LYS A 138 9.49 12.98 -14.42
C LYS A 138 8.77 13.29 -15.74
N PRO A 139 9.29 14.12 -16.67
CA PRO A 139 8.62 14.40 -17.94
C PRO A 139 8.40 13.14 -18.79
N MET A 140 9.38 12.23 -18.77
CA MET A 140 9.32 10.98 -19.53
C MET A 140 8.35 9.99 -18.88
N THR A 141 8.40 9.85 -17.55
CA THR A 141 7.47 9.00 -16.80
C THR A 141 6.02 9.45 -16.98
N LYS A 142 5.78 10.77 -16.96
CA LYS A 142 4.47 11.37 -17.25
C LYS A 142 3.96 10.98 -18.64
N LEU A 143 4.79 11.16 -19.67
CA LEU A 143 4.41 10.86 -21.05
C LEU A 143 4.13 9.37 -21.25
N ILE A 144 5.03 8.50 -20.76
CA ILE A 144 4.89 7.05 -20.87
C ILE A 144 3.67 6.57 -20.09
N GLY A 145 3.50 7.04 -18.85
CA GLY A 145 2.36 6.70 -18.00
C GLY A 145 1.04 7.10 -18.66
N THR A 146 0.95 8.34 -19.15
CA THR A 146 -0.27 8.85 -19.82
C THR A 146 -0.61 8.02 -21.06
N LYS A 147 0.40 7.68 -21.87
CA LYS A 147 0.23 6.84 -23.06
C LYS A 147 -0.21 5.42 -22.70
N MET A 148 0.31 4.86 -21.62
CA MET A 148 0.00 3.50 -21.18
C MET A 148 -1.39 3.40 -20.57
N MET A 149 -1.70 4.27 -19.60
CA MET A 149 -2.97 4.26 -18.86
C MET A 149 -4.14 4.82 -19.67
N GLY A 150 -3.85 5.78 -20.57
CA GLY A 150 -4.87 6.45 -21.34
C GLY A 150 -5.60 7.57 -20.59
N CYS A 151 -5.14 7.93 -19.40
CA CYS A 151 -5.57 9.08 -18.61
C CYS A 151 -4.35 9.95 -18.24
N PRO A 152 -4.54 11.21 -17.80
CA PRO A 152 -3.43 12.03 -17.32
C PRO A 152 -2.65 11.33 -16.20
N CYS A 153 -1.32 11.26 -16.33
CA CYS A 153 -0.45 10.75 -15.28
C CYS A 153 0.57 11.79 -14.83
N ASP A 154 0.93 11.79 -13.54
CA ASP A 154 2.05 12.61 -13.05
C ASP A 154 2.71 11.99 -11.82
N VAL A 155 3.90 12.49 -11.46
CA VAL A 155 4.72 12.01 -10.34
C VAL A 155 5.00 13.13 -9.35
N PHE A 156 4.84 12.87 -8.07
CA PHE A 156 4.93 13.82 -6.98
C PHE A 156 5.85 13.31 -5.87
N VAL A 157 6.33 14.24 -5.05
CA VAL A 157 7.14 13.95 -3.86
C VAL A 157 6.32 14.02 -2.57
N SER A 158 5.09 14.53 -2.64
CA SER A 158 4.16 14.63 -1.52
C SER A 158 2.76 14.13 -1.91
N VAL A 159 2.04 13.63 -0.90
CA VAL A 159 0.66 13.15 -1.07
C VAL A 159 -0.29 14.32 -1.29
N GLU A 160 -0.05 15.43 -0.61
CA GLU A 160 -0.86 16.63 -0.64
C GLU A 160 -0.88 17.26 -2.04
N GLU A 161 0.29 17.38 -2.69
CA GLU A 161 0.39 17.88 -4.07
C GLU A 161 -0.30 16.94 -5.06
N ALA A 162 -0.12 15.63 -4.89
CA ALA A 162 -0.74 14.62 -5.74
C ALA A 162 -2.27 14.67 -5.68
N ILE A 163 -2.84 14.79 -4.47
CA ILE A 163 -4.29 14.91 -4.28
C ILE A 163 -4.80 16.22 -4.89
N ALA A 164 -4.16 17.35 -4.61
CA ALA A 164 -4.56 18.63 -5.17
C ALA A 164 -4.56 18.60 -6.71
N TRP A 165 -3.57 17.95 -7.31
CA TRP A 165 -3.52 17.76 -8.75
C TRP A 165 -4.65 16.86 -9.29
N LEU A 166 -4.95 15.74 -8.61
CA LEU A 166 -6.07 14.86 -8.98
C LEU A 166 -7.41 15.57 -8.89
N GLU A 167 -7.62 16.40 -7.87
CA GLU A 167 -8.83 17.22 -7.74
C GLU A 167 -8.98 18.24 -8.89
N GLN A 168 -7.88 18.80 -9.37
CA GLN A 168 -7.90 19.64 -10.58
C GLN A 168 -8.28 18.81 -11.82
N GLN A 169 -7.75 17.60 -11.98
CA GLN A 169 -8.11 16.73 -13.11
C GLN A 169 -9.59 16.36 -13.11
N LYS A 170 -10.18 16.14 -11.93
CA LYS A 170 -11.60 15.89 -11.77
C LYS A 170 -12.45 16.97 -12.44
N SER A 171 -12.10 18.23 -12.22
CA SER A 171 -12.84 19.38 -12.77
C SER A 171 -12.89 19.40 -14.30
N HIS A 172 -11.82 18.97 -14.97
CA HIS A 172 -11.74 18.91 -16.43
C HIS A 172 -12.65 17.82 -17.04
N VAL A 173 -12.80 16.69 -16.33
CA VAL A 173 -13.68 15.61 -16.81
C VAL A 173 -15.15 15.98 -16.68
N TYR A 174 -15.58 16.59 -15.57
CA TYR A 174 -16.97 17.04 -15.44
C TYR A 174 -17.31 18.19 -16.39
N ALA A 175 -16.35 19.05 -16.74
CA ALA A 175 -16.55 20.11 -17.74
C ALA A 175 -16.69 19.59 -19.19
N THR A 176 -16.22 18.37 -19.47
CA THR A 176 -16.29 17.75 -20.81
C THR A 176 -17.53 16.84 -20.98
N LEU A 177 -18.20 16.52 -19.87
CA LEU A 177 -19.42 15.69 -19.83
C LEU A 177 -20.73 16.50 -19.84
N GLN A 178 -20.63 17.84 -19.83
CA GLN A 178 -21.75 18.78 -19.98
C GLN A 178 -21.82 19.29 -21.42
#